data_AF-A0A8J5Q725-F1
#
_entry.id   AF-A0A8J5Q725-F1
#
_cell.length_a   1.000
_cell.length_b   1.000
_cell.length_c   1.000
_cell.angle_alpha   90.00
_cell.angle_beta   90.00
_cell.angle_gamma   90.00
#
_symmetry.space_group_name_H-M   'P 1'
#
loop_
_entity.id
_entity.type
_entity.pdbx_description
1 polymer ?
#
loop_
_entity_poly.entity_id
_entity_poly.type
_entity_poly.pdbx_seq_one_letter_code
_entity_poly.pdbx_strand_id
1 'polypeptide(L)'
;MTVDDHDVTESSFNGLMQALNLDSNQFKEYDIESFHQLNFQQLSQLKTEIESQLTILFDLLRQKYNADMETKLVTIDGFPRSDIDVVSIRLIRVRIIRLRNDDKSIIHLLEQKMAEEFASRKDQVEEEPQEQQTSSPAADRQILTQRYTIPFARVSQIVPSGPAEKSGLKEGDQIILFDNDIHAVNNRKLAELVIRVRSKQDQNINVDIKRGDERINLVLKPTDKWDGQGLLGCRLVPI
;
A
#
# COMPACT_ATOMS: atom_id res chain seq x y z
N MET A 1 39.16 -23.98 11.59
CA MET A 1 37.79 -24.08 12.13
C MET A 1 37.50 -22.75 12.79
N THR A 2 36.99 -21.80 12.00
CA THR A 2 36.41 -20.55 12.49
C THR A 2 35.03 -20.92 13.00
N VAL A 3 34.86 -20.97 14.31
CA VAL A 3 33.54 -21.06 14.93
C VAL A 3 32.92 -19.69 14.73
N ASP A 4 31.81 -19.61 14.01
CA ASP A 4 31.07 -18.37 13.81
C ASP A 4 30.67 -17.81 15.18
N ASP A 5 31.18 -16.62 15.52
CA ASP A 5 30.90 -15.95 16.80
C ASP A 5 29.40 -15.60 16.97
N HIS A 6 28.62 -15.64 15.89
CA HIS A 6 27.17 -15.44 15.92
C HIS A 6 26.44 -16.56 16.70
N ASP A 7 26.79 -17.83 16.46
CA ASP A 7 26.11 -18.99 17.05
C ASP A 7 26.23 -19.06 18.58
N VAL A 8 27.37 -18.63 19.12
CA VAL A 8 27.65 -18.69 20.57
C VAL A 8 26.83 -17.65 21.35
N THR A 9 26.58 -16.49 20.74
CA THR A 9 25.83 -15.40 21.39
C THR A 9 24.31 -15.62 21.34
N GLU A 10 23.79 -16.23 20.28
CA GLU A 10 22.37 -16.52 20.12
C GLU A 10 21.92 -17.69 21.00
N SER A 11 22.72 -18.76 21.07
CA SER A 11 22.45 -19.91 21.96
C SER A 11 22.43 -19.52 23.45
N SER A 12 23.37 -18.67 23.87
CA SER A 12 23.43 -18.14 25.24
C SER A 12 22.24 -17.21 25.56
N PHE A 13 21.82 -16.39 24.59
CA PHE A 13 20.66 -15.51 24.74
C PHE A 13 19.34 -16.31 24.80
N ASN A 14 19.22 -17.38 24.03
CA ASN A 14 18.03 -18.23 24.00
C ASN A 14 17.80 -18.96 25.31
N GLY A 15 18.86 -19.45 25.96
CA GLY A 15 18.75 -20.02 27.31
C GLY A 15 18.24 -19.01 28.34
N LEU A 16 18.63 -17.75 28.23
CA LEU A 16 18.16 -16.66 29.11
C LEU A 16 16.71 -16.25 28.81
N MET A 17 16.28 -16.32 27.54
CA MET A 17 14.88 -16.04 27.16
C MET A 17 13.94 -17.16 27.59
N GLN A 18 14.40 -18.41 27.62
CA GLN A 18 13.62 -19.54 28.15
C GLN A 18 13.34 -19.39 29.65
N ALA A 19 14.26 -18.76 30.40
CA ALA A 19 14.05 -18.42 31.81
C ALA A 19 12.95 -17.37 32.05
N LEU A 20 12.51 -16.65 31.01
CA LEU A 20 11.42 -15.67 31.10
C LEU A 20 10.02 -16.30 30.94
N ASN A 21 9.93 -17.63 30.75
CA ASN A 21 8.71 -18.36 30.39
C ASN A 21 8.01 -17.76 29.16
N LEU A 22 8.80 -17.29 28.20
CA LEU A 22 8.28 -16.88 26.90
C LEU A 22 8.07 -18.15 26.07
N ASP A 23 6.82 -18.47 25.75
CA ASP A 23 6.49 -19.63 24.92
C ASP A 23 7.23 -19.52 23.58
N SER A 24 8.12 -20.47 23.31
CA SER A 24 8.88 -20.56 22.06
C SER A 24 7.98 -20.65 20.81
N ASN A 25 6.71 -21.06 20.99
CA ASN A 25 5.70 -21.05 19.93
C ASN A 25 5.21 -19.64 19.56
N GLN A 26 5.25 -18.67 20.49
CA GLN A 26 4.83 -17.30 20.26
C GLN A 26 5.97 -16.43 19.70
N PHE A 27 7.22 -16.79 19.98
CA PHE A 27 8.41 -16.05 19.55
C PHE A 27 9.22 -16.87 18.55
N LYS A 28 8.79 -16.83 17.29
CA LYS A 28 9.56 -17.42 16.20
C LYS A 28 10.86 -16.67 15.99
N GLU A 29 11.90 -17.43 15.67
CA GLU A 29 13.17 -16.90 15.22
C GLU A 29 13.18 -16.83 13.70
N TYR A 30 13.90 -15.82 13.21
CA TYR A 30 13.95 -15.51 11.81
C TYR A 30 15.41 -15.30 11.43
N ASP A 31 15.79 -15.94 10.33
CA ASP A 31 17.09 -15.70 9.72
C ASP A 31 16.96 -14.54 8.73
N ILE A 32 17.73 -13.48 8.97
CA ILE A 32 17.71 -12.25 8.16
C ILE A 32 18.12 -12.56 6.71
N GLU A 33 19.04 -13.50 6.51
CA GLU A 33 19.51 -13.86 5.17
C GLU A 33 18.42 -14.53 4.33
N SER A 34 17.50 -15.23 4.99
CA SER A 34 16.36 -15.90 4.34
C SER A 34 15.35 -14.91 3.75
N PHE A 35 15.30 -13.66 4.25
CA PHE A 35 14.29 -12.69 3.83
C PHE A 35 14.35 -12.38 2.35
N HIS A 36 15.55 -12.32 1.77
CA HIS A 36 15.73 -12.00 0.35
C HIS A 36 15.12 -13.05 -0.60
N GLN A 37 14.95 -14.29 -0.13
CA GLN A 37 14.43 -15.41 -0.93
C GLN A 37 12.89 -15.49 -0.89
N LEU A 38 12.23 -14.76 0.02
CA LEU A 38 10.80 -14.80 0.20
C LEU A 38 10.05 -13.96 -0.84
N ASN A 39 8.84 -14.41 -1.19
CA ASN A 39 7.96 -13.67 -2.09
C ASN A 39 7.25 -12.51 -1.35
N PHE A 40 6.65 -11.59 -2.11
CA PHE A 40 5.99 -10.42 -1.54
C PHE A 40 4.89 -10.77 -0.51
N GLN A 41 4.08 -11.79 -0.78
CA GLN A 41 3.00 -12.21 0.12
C GLN A 41 3.54 -12.80 1.43
N GLN A 42 4.61 -13.59 1.35
CA GLN A 42 5.31 -14.18 2.49
C GLN A 42 5.96 -13.08 3.34
N LEU A 43 6.62 -12.10 2.72
CA LEU A 43 7.18 -10.95 3.43
C LEU A 43 6.11 -10.13 4.14
N SER A 44 4.95 -9.93 3.53
CA SER A 44 3.81 -9.23 4.15
C SER A 44 3.25 -10.00 5.35
N GLN A 45 3.17 -11.33 5.27
CA GLN A 45 2.73 -12.17 6.39
C GLN A 45 3.76 -12.13 7.52
N LEU A 46 5.04 -12.25 7.18
CA LEU A 46 6.15 -12.18 8.12
C LEU A 46 6.18 -10.85 8.87
N LYS A 47 5.98 -9.74 8.17
CA LYS A 47 5.82 -8.41 8.78
C LYS A 47 4.72 -8.42 9.86
N THR A 48 3.54 -8.92 9.50
CA THR A 48 2.38 -8.96 10.42
C THR A 48 2.69 -9.81 11.67
N GLU A 49 3.41 -10.91 11.48
CA GLU A 49 3.83 -11.79 12.57
C GLU A 49 4.85 -11.10 13.50
N ILE A 50 5.83 -10.38 12.95
CA ILE A 50 6.80 -9.62 13.76
C ILE A 50 6.12 -8.47 14.52
N GLU A 51 5.18 -7.76 13.89
CA GLU A 51 4.38 -6.72 14.56
C GLU A 51 3.55 -7.28 15.72
N SER A 52 2.99 -8.50 15.55
CA SER A 52 2.30 -9.22 16.62
C SER A 52 3.26 -9.54 17.79
N GLN A 53 4.45 -10.08 17.50
CA GLN A 53 5.46 -10.36 18.53
C GLN A 53 5.90 -9.09 19.27
N LEU A 54 6.12 -8.00 18.55
CA LEU A 54 6.45 -6.70 19.14
C LEU A 54 5.35 -6.27 20.12
N THR A 55 4.09 -6.36 19.71
CA THR A 55 2.94 -6.00 20.56
C THR A 55 2.94 -6.81 21.86
N ILE A 56 3.14 -8.13 21.77
CA ILE A 56 3.21 -9.00 22.94
C ILE A 56 4.37 -8.60 23.88
N LEU A 57 5.56 -8.29 23.33
CA LEU A 57 6.70 -7.88 24.15
C LEU A 57 6.47 -6.52 24.83
N PHE A 58 5.83 -5.58 24.15
CA PHE A 58 5.44 -4.29 24.74
C PHE A 58 4.42 -4.48 25.87
N ASP A 59 3.40 -5.31 25.64
CA ASP A 59 2.39 -5.62 26.64
C ASP A 59 2.99 -6.33 27.84
N LEU A 60 3.88 -7.29 27.63
CA LEU A 60 4.62 -7.96 28.70
C LEU A 60 5.43 -6.96 29.53
N LEU A 61 6.14 -6.05 28.88
CA LEU A 61 7.00 -5.07 29.53
C LEU A 61 6.18 -4.08 30.38
N ARG A 62 4.99 -3.69 29.91
CA ARG A 62 4.07 -2.80 30.62
C ARG A 62 3.27 -3.50 31.71
N GLN A 63 2.67 -4.64 31.44
CA GLN A 63 1.74 -5.30 32.34
C GLN A 63 2.46 -6.09 33.44
N LYS A 64 3.54 -6.79 33.12
CA LYS A 64 4.27 -7.65 34.08
C LYS A 64 5.37 -6.88 34.82
N TYR A 65 6.16 -6.09 34.10
CA TYR A 65 7.34 -5.41 34.67
C TYR A 65 7.13 -3.93 34.94
N ASN A 66 5.95 -3.38 34.59
CA ASN A 66 5.58 -1.99 34.85
C ASN A 66 6.63 -0.97 34.34
N ALA A 67 7.27 -1.29 33.21
CA ALA A 67 8.32 -0.52 32.57
C ALA A 67 7.95 -0.19 31.11
N ASP A 68 8.71 0.72 30.47
CA ASP A 68 8.71 0.97 29.01
C ASP A 68 10.15 0.86 28.47
N MET A 69 10.40 1.14 27.19
CA MET A 69 11.74 1.14 26.57
C MET A 69 12.69 2.18 27.18
N GLU A 70 12.16 3.23 27.81
CA GLU A 70 12.93 4.36 28.32
C GLU A 70 13.13 4.36 29.84
N THR A 71 12.44 3.48 30.58
CA THR A 71 12.51 3.47 32.05
C THR A 71 13.96 3.26 32.51
N LYS A 72 14.43 4.13 33.42
CA LYS A 72 15.78 4.02 33.99
C LYS A 72 15.91 2.73 34.81
N LEU A 73 16.94 1.94 34.50
CA LEU A 73 17.22 0.66 35.16
C LEU A 73 18.23 0.78 36.31
N VAL A 74 18.78 1.96 36.49
CA VAL A 74 19.85 2.27 37.43
C VAL A 74 19.40 3.43 38.31
N THR A 75 19.77 3.39 39.59
CA THR A 75 19.54 4.47 40.54
C THR A 75 20.47 5.66 40.24
N ILE A 76 20.25 6.78 40.93
CA ILE A 76 21.06 8.00 40.79
C ILE A 76 22.54 7.72 41.13
N ASP A 77 22.78 6.81 42.07
CA ASP A 77 24.12 6.42 42.54
C ASP A 77 24.83 5.42 41.61
N GLY A 78 24.20 5.02 40.50
CA GLY A 78 24.82 4.13 39.50
C GLY A 78 24.64 2.63 39.75
N PHE A 79 23.82 2.22 40.73
CA PHE A 79 23.55 0.81 41.04
C PHE A 79 22.26 0.29 40.38
N PRO A 80 22.17 -1.00 40.03
CA PRO A 80 20.92 -1.58 39.53
C PRO A 80 19.77 -1.35 40.51
N ARG A 81 18.62 -0.96 39.96
CA ARG A 81 17.41 -0.78 40.77
C ARG A 81 16.96 -2.10 41.38
N SER A 82 16.71 -2.09 42.68
CA SER A 82 16.25 -3.28 43.43
C SER A 82 14.74 -3.47 43.37
N ASP A 83 13.98 -2.43 42.99
CA ASP A 83 12.53 -2.45 42.92
C ASP A 83 11.98 -3.05 41.61
N ILE A 84 12.84 -3.29 40.62
CA ILE A 84 12.46 -3.85 39.32
C ILE A 84 13.41 -4.97 38.90
N ASP A 85 12.93 -5.88 38.07
CA ASP A 85 13.77 -6.90 37.45
C ASP A 85 14.55 -6.32 36.26
N VAL A 86 15.70 -5.73 36.56
CA VAL A 86 16.59 -5.10 35.58
C VAL A 86 17.02 -6.06 34.47
N VAL A 87 17.27 -7.33 34.80
CA VAL A 87 17.79 -8.31 33.84
C VAL A 87 16.70 -8.66 32.82
N SER A 88 15.51 -9.02 33.29
CA SER A 88 14.38 -9.35 32.43
C SER A 88 13.98 -8.18 31.53
N ILE A 89 13.89 -6.97 32.09
CA ILE A 89 13.57 -5.77 31.30
C ILE A 89 14.65 -5.55 30.23
N ARG A 90 15.93 -5.71 30.56
CA ARG A 90 17.01 -5.55 29.59
C ARG A 90 16.93 -6.58 28.46
N LEU A 91 16.67 -7.85 28.76
CA LEU A 91 16.52 -8.91 27.76
C LEU A 91 15.34 -8.63 26.82
N ILE A 92 14.18 -8.27 27.37
CA ILE A 92 12.98 -7.93 26.58
C ILE A 92 13.25 -6.73 25.69
N ARG A 93 13.86 -5.66 26.21
CA ARG A 93 14.22 -4.47 25.39
C ARG A 93 15.17 -4.83 24.26
N VAL A 94 16.19 -5.64 24.52
CA VAL A 94 17.13 -6.10 23.47
C VAL A 94 16.37 -6.85 22.38
N ARG A 95 15.43 -7.74 22.74
CA ARG A 95 14.62 -8.46 21.75
C ARG A 95 13.73 -7.52 20.94
N ILE A 96 13.06 -6.56 21.58
CA ILE A 96 12.25 -5.53 20.89
C ILE A 96 13.11 -4.75 19.89
N ILE A 97 14.33 -4.36 20.28
CA ILE A 97 15.25 -3.62 19.40
C ILE A 97 15.63 -4.46 18.18
N ARG A 98 15.97 -5.75 18.38
CA ARG A 98 16.30 -6.66 17.27
C ARG A 98 15.12 -6.79 16.30
N LEU A 99 13.93 -7.15 16.81
CA LEU A 99 12.73 -7.29 15.98
C LEU A 99 12.34 -5.99 15.24
N ARG A 100 12.56 -4.81 15.84
CA ARG A 100 12.35 -3.53 15.15
C ARG A 100 13.32 -3.31 13.98
N ASN A 101 14.58 -3.72 14.13
CA ASN A 101 15.56 -3.63 13.05
C ASN A 101 15.23 -4.62 11.92
N ASP A 102 14.76 -5.82 12.29
CA ASP A 102 14.33 -6.84 11.33
C ASP A 102 13.09 -6.39 10.54
N ASP A 103 12.08 -5.86 11.24
CA ASP A 103 10.87 -5.30 10.63
C ASP A 103 11.21 -4.16 9.65
N LYS A 104 12.11 -3.25 10.06
CA LYS A 104 12.59 -2.19 9.18
C LYS A 104 13.25 -2.75 7.91
N SER A 105 14.04 -3.81 8.05
CA SER A 105 14.70 -4.48 6.92
C SER A 105 13.68 -5.13 5.98
N ILE A 106 12.65 -5.77 6.53
CA ILE A 106 11.54 -6.37 5.76
C ILE A 106 10.74 -5.30 5.01
N ILE A 107 10.46 -4.16 5.64
CA ILE A 107 9.76 -3.05 5.00
C ILE A 107 10.56 -2.54 3.79
N HIS A 108 11.87 -2.32 3.94
CA HIS A 108 12.72 -1.91 2.83
C HIS A 108 12.75 -2.97 1.71
N LEU A 109 12.78 -4.25 2.05
CA LEU A 109 12.75 -5.32 1.06
C LEU A 109 11.38 -5.40 0.34
N LEU A 110 10.28 -5.19 1.06
CA LEU A 110 8.94 -5.10 0.50
C LEU A 110 8.82 -3.95 -0.50
N GLU A 111 9.36 -2.77 -0.15
CA GLU A 111 9.42 -1.61 -1.04
C GLU A 111 10.19 -1.94 -2.33
N GLN A 112 11.35 -2.58 -2.20
CA GLN A 112 12.17 -2.99 -3.35
C GLN A 112 11.43 -3.99 -4.24
N LYS A 113 10.88 -5.07 -3.67
CA LYS A 113 10.13 -6.09 -4.43
C LYS A 113 8.90 -5.51 -5.11
N MET A 114 8.21 -4.58 -4.45
CA MET A 114 7.09 -3.85 -5.03
C MET A 114 7.55 -3.02 -6.24
N ALA A 115 8.65 -2.28 -6.11
CA ALA A 115 9.21 -1.50 -7.20
C ALA A 115 9.65 -2.39 -8.38
N GLU A 116 10.28 -3.54 -8.11
CA GLU A 116 10.70 -4.53 -9.12
C GLU A 116 9.49 -5.12 -9.88
N GLU A 117 8.40 -5.45 -9.19
CA GLU A 117 7.14 -5.90 -9.82
C GLU A 117 6.50 -4.82 -10.70
N PHE A 118 6.56 -3.56 -10.29
CA PHE A 118 6.06 -2.45 -11.11
C PHE A 118 6.98 -2.14 -12.30
N ALA A 119 8.30 -2.25 -12.13
CA ALA A 119 9.29 -2.05 -13.18
C ALA A 119 9.25 -3.19 -14.21
N SER A 120 9.25 -4.45 -13.79
CA SER A 120 9.12 -5.60 -14.69
C SER A 120 7.81 -5.60 -15.48
N ARG A 121 6.71 -5.13 -14.88
CA ARG A 121 5.45 -4.91 -15.63
C ARG A 121 5.53 -3.77 -16.63
N LYS A 122 6.46 -2.83 -16.46
CA LYS A 122 6.71 -1.73 -17.40
C LYS A 122 7.68 -2.20 -18.51
N ASP A 123 8.70 -2.99 -18.17
CA ASP A 123 9.69 -3.51 -19.12
C ASP A 123 9.14 -4.65 -20.00
N GLN A 124 8.19 -5.45 -19.50
CA GLN A 124 7.43 -6.40 -20.34
C GLN A 124 6.55 -5.71 -21.40
N VAL A 125 6.43 -4.38 -21.36
CA VAL A 125 5.81 -3.56 -22.43
C VAL A 125 6.88 -3.04 -23.40
N GLU A 126 8.18 -3.11 -23.08
CA GLU A 126 9.28 -2.49 -23.83
C GLU A 126 10.19 -3.49 -24.59
N GLU A 127 10.09 -4.81 -24.38
CA GLU A 127 10.89 -5.83 -25.10
C GLU A 127 10.13 -6.58 -26.22
N GLU A 128 9.70 -5.86 -27.26
CA GLU A 128 9.70 -6.40 -28.63
C GLU A 128 10.37 -5.38 -29.56
N PRO A 129 11.37 -5.78 -30.38
CA PRO A 129 12.01 -4.86 -31.30
C PRO A 129 11.10 -4.63 -32.51
N GLN A 130 10.41 -3.49 -32.54
CA GLN A 130 9.81 -2.98 -33.78
C GLN A 130 10.24 -1.54 -34.05
N GLU A 131 11.12 -1.46 -35.04
CA GLU A 131 11.19 -0.39 -36.01
C GLU A 131 9.80 0.17 -36.33
N GLN A 132 9.70 1.50 -36.32
CA GLN A 132 8.65 2.29 -36.96
C GLN A 132 7.21 2.08 -36.45
N GLN A 133 6.80 3.03 -35.62
CA GLN A 133 5.51 3.74 -35.75
C GLN A 133 4.27 2.85 -35.90
N THR A 134 3.59 2.54 -34.78
CA THR A 134 2.14 2.73 -34.52
C THR A 134 1.75 1.96 -33.25
N SER A 135 1.83 2.61 -32.08
CA SER A 135 1.33 2.03 -30.83
C SER A 135 -0.20 1.92 -30.89
N SER A 136 -0.70 0.69 -30.81
CA SER A 136 -2.14 0.39 -30.78
C SER A 136 -2.68 0.55 -29.35
N PRO A 137 -3.63 1.46 -29.06
CA PRO A 137 -4.16 1.72 -27.72
C PRO A 137 -5.04 0.59 -27.13
N ALA A 138 -5.05 -0.61 -27.70
CA ALA A 138 -5.97 -1.68 -27.35
C ALA A 138 -5.48 -2.60 -26.20
N ALA A 139 -4.17 -2.85 -26.09
CA ALA A 139 -3.62 -3.78 -25.10
C ALA A 139 -3.66 -3.22 -23.66
N ASP A 140 -3.20 -1.99 -23.45
CA ASP A 140 -3.31 -1.29 -22.15
C ASP A 140 -4.78 -1.16 -21.68
N ARG A 141 -5.72 -1.01 -22.62
CA ARG A 141 -7.15 -0.94 -22.31
C ARG A 141 -7.71 -2.27 -21.78
N GLN A 142 -7.23 -3.42 -22.29
CA GLN A 142 -7.70 -4.72 -21.79
C GLN A 142 -7.33 -4.93 -20.31
N ILE A 143 -6.16 -4.46 -19.88
CA ILE A 143 -5.72 -4.55 -18.49
C ILE A 143 -6.57 -3.64 -17.57
N LEU A 144 -6.83 -2.40 -17.98
CA LEU A 144 -7.65 -1.46 -17.20
C LEU A 144 -9.12 -1.89 -17.11
N THR A 145 -9.65 -2.48 -18.18
CA THR A 145 -11.02 -3.01 -18.21
C THR A 145 -11.20 -4.23 -17.31
N GLN A 146 -10.17 -5.06 -17.13
CA GLN A 146 -10.20 -6.18 -16.19
C GLN A 146 -10.09 -5.75 -14.72
N ARG A 147 -9.33 -4.68 -14.43
CA ARG A 147 -9.05 -4.26 -13.04
C ARG A 147 -10.20 -3.51 -12.37
N TYR A 148 -10.91 -2.66 -13.11
CA TYR A 148 -11.95 -1.80 -12.53
C TYR A 148 -13.30 -2.16 -13.09
N THR A 149 -14.23 -2.63 -12.27
CA THR A 149 -15.58 -3.04 -12.70
C THR A 149 -16.71 -2.36 -11.93
N ILE A 150 -16.39 -1.73 -10.80
CA ILE A 150 -17.37 -1.11 -9.89
C ILE A 150 -17.61 0.34 -10.31
N PRO A 151 -18.85 0.71 -10.72
CA PRO A 151 -19.18 2.10 -10.98
C PRO A 151 -19.26 2.91 -9.69
N PHE A 152 -18.85 4.18 -9.73
CA PHE A 152 -18.82 5.06 -8.56
C PHE A 152 -19.62 6.36 -8.71
N ALA A 153 -20.01 6.69 -9.94
CA ALA A 153 -20.83 7.86 -10.24
C ALA A 153 -21.88 7.51 -11.29
N ARG A 154 -23.01 8.20 -11.28
CA ARG A 154 -24.04 8.12 -12.31
C ARG A 154 -24.27 9.49 -12.93
N VAL A 155 -24.46 9.52 -14.24
CA VAL A 155 -24.88 10.70 -14.97
C VAL A 155 -26.37 10.92 -14.75
N SER A 156 -26.72 11.97 -14.03
CA SER A 156 -28.11 12.30 -13.72
C SER A 156 -28.76 13.17 -14.79
N GLN A 157 -27.99 14.10 -15.38
CA GLN A 157 -28.48 15.07 -16.36
C GLN A 157 -27.37 15.43 -17.35
N ILE A 158 -27.73 15.70 -18.59
CA ILE A 158 -26.82 16.19 -19.64
C ILE A 158 -27.39 17.46 -20.27
N VAL A 159 -26.52 18.45 -20.47
CA VAL A 159 -26.88 19.70 -21.14
C VAL A 159 -26.72 19.53 -22.65
N PRO A 160 -27.76 19.82 -23.46
CA PRO A 160 -27.68 19.76 -24.91
C PRO A 160 -26.56 20.64 -25.47
N SER A 161 -25.90 20.17 -26.53
CA SER A 161 -24.74 20.80 -27.18
C SER A 161 -23.50 21.00 -26.28
N GLY A 162 -23.53 20.49 -25.05
CA GLY A 162 -22.43 20.54 -24.10
C GLY A 162 -21.30 19.55 -24.42
N PRO A 163 -20.12 19.71 -23.80
CA PRO A 163 -18.97 18.83 -24.02
C PRO A 163 -19.28 17.35 -23.73
N ALA A 164 -20.07 17.07 -22.68
CA ALA A 164 -20.44 15.71 -22.32
C ALA A 164 -21.33 15.02 -23.35
N GLU A 165 -22.32 15.73 -23.90
CA GLU A 165 -23.17 15.21 -24.97
C GLU A 165 -22.36 14.97 -26.25
N LYS A 166 -21.51 15.93 -26.63
CA LYS A 166 -20.61 15.81 -27.80
C LYS A 166 -19.66 14.63 -27.69
N SER A 167 -19.28 14.26 -26.48
CA SER A 167 -18.46 13.08 -26.17
C SER A 167 -19.26 11.77 -26.12
N GLY A 168 -20.58 11.80 -26.33
CA GLY A 168 -21.44 10.62 -26.39
C GLY A 168 -21.92 10.09 -25.03
N LEU A 169 -21.72 10.86 -23.96
CA LEU A 169 -22.27 10.56 -22.64
C LEU A 169 -23.80 10.67 -22.69
N LYS A 170 -24.50 9.81 -21.95
CA LYS A 170 -25.97 9.79 -21.86
C LYS A 170 -26.43 9.78 -20.41
N GLU A 171 -27.64 10.28 -20.17
CA GLU A 171 -28.28 10.15 -18.86
C GLU A 171 -28.42 8.67 -18.49
N GLY A 172 -28.13 8.35 -17.22
CA GLY A 172 -28.12 6.98 -16.71
C GLY A 172 -26.79 6.25 -16.82
N ASP A 173 -25.82 6.76 -17.60
CA ASP A 173 -24.48 6.15 -17.67
C ASP A 173 -23.81 6.12 -16.29
N GLN A 174 -23.15 5.01 -15.95
CA GLN A 174 -22.43 4.87 -14.69
C GLN A 174 -20.92 4.87 -14.94
N ILE A 175 -20.17 5.77 -14.31
CA ILE A 175 -18.73 5.90 -14.50
C ILE A 175 -17.98 4.83 -13.68
N ILE A 176 -17.11 4.08 -14.34
CA ILE A 176 -16.25 3.05 -13.74
C ILE A 176 -14.83 3.58 -13.52
N LEU A 177 -14.26 4.20 -14.57
CA LEU A 177 -12.89 4.72 -14.58
C LEU A 177 -12.88 6.08 -15.28
N PHE A 178 -12.19 7.04 -14.70
CA PHE A 178 -12.04 8.38 -15.24
C PHE A 178 -10.55 8.73 -15.35
N ASP A 179 -10.14 9.17 -16.54
CA ASP A 179 -8.77 9.57 -16.87
C ASP A 179 -7.68 8.52 -16.57
N ASN A 180 -8.07 7.24 -16.67
CA ASN A 180 -7.29 6.02 -16.49
C ASN A 180 -6.94 5.61 -15.05
N ASP A 181 -7.08 6.49 -14.06
CA ASP A 181 -6.65 6.22 -12.67
C ASP A 181 -7.70 6.55 -11.60
N ILE A 182 -8.76 7.30 -11.91
CA ILE A 182 -9.81 7.64 -10.93
C ILE A 182 -10.92 6.58 -10.99
N HIS A 183 -11.09 5.84 -9.90
CA HIS A 183 -12.06 4.74 -9.77
C HIS A 183 -12.79 4.79 -8.41
N ALA A 184 -13.55 3.74 -8.09
CA ALA A 184 -14.44 3.70 -6.92
C ALA A 184 -13.76 3.94 -5.56
N VAL A 185 -12.48 3.63 -5.41
CA VAL A 185 -11.77 3.73 -4.12
C VAL A 185 -11.17 5.12 -3.91
N ASN A 186 -10.70 5.79 -4.96
CA ASN A 186 -9.92 7.02 -4.85
C ASN A 186 -10.65 8.30 -5.31
N ASN A 187 -11.89 8.23 -5.82
CA ASN A 187 -12.61 9.41 -6.34
C ASN A 187 -12.93 10.51 -5.32
N ARG A 188 -12.85 10.23 -4.01
CA ARG A 188 -13.13 11.15 -2.88
C ARG A 188 -14.47 11.89 -3.02
N LYS A 189 -15.58 11.14 -3.17
CA LYS A 189 -16.93 11.70 -3.38
C LYS A 189 -16.97 12.66 -4.58
N LEU A 190 -16.36 12.24 -5.69
CA LEU A 190 -16.21 12.98 -6.95
C LEU A 190 -15.27 14.19 -6.91
N ALA A 191 -14.65 14.53 -5.78
CA ALA A 191 -13.74 15.67 -5.69
C ALA A 191 -12.54 15.53 -6.64
N GLU A 192 -12.00 14.33 -6.81
CA GLU A 192 -10.87 14.09 -7.72
C GLU A 192 -11.24 14.32 -9.18
N LEU A 193 -12.48 14.03 -9.61
CA LEU A 193 -12.94 14.33 -10.96
C LEU A 193 -12.97 15.84 -11.20
N VAL A 194 -13.47 16.62 -10.23
CA VAL A 194 -13.52 18.07 -10.35
C VAL A 194 -12.11 18.67 -10.48
N ILE A 195 -11.17 18.17 -9.68
CA ILE A 195 -9.76 18.58 -9.77
C ILE A 195 -9.20 18.23 -11.16
N ARG A 196 -9.43 16.99 -11.63
CA ARG A 196 -8.89 16.52 -12.91
C ARG A 196 -9.45 17.26 -14.12
N VAL A 197 -10.75 17.52 -14.12
CA VAL A 197 -11.43 18.26 -15.19
C VAL A 197 -10.90 19.69 -15.29
N ARG A 198 -10.61 20.33 -14.15
CA ARG A 198 -10.02 21.68 -14.11
C ARG A 198 -8.56 21.68 -14.60
N SER A 199 -7.76 20.69 -14.21
CA SER A 199 -6.35 20.63 -14.63
C SER A 199 -6.19 20.23 -16.10
N LYS A 200 -7.17 19.52 -16.68
CA LYS A 200 -7.19 19.06 -18.07
C LYS A 200 -8.21 19.80 -18.94
N GLN A 201 -8.36 21.11 -18.73
CA GLN A 201 -9.13 21.95 -19.66
C GLN A 201 -8.54 21.88 -21.08
N ASP A 202 -9.41 21.74 -22.07
CA ASP A 202 -9.11 21.56 -23.49
C ASP A 202 -8.24 20.33 -23.83
N GLN A 203 -8.13 19.36 -22.91
CA GLN A 203 -7.40 18.09 -23.11
C GLN A 203 -8.36 16.90 -23.09
N ASN A 204 -7.98 15.82 -23.78
CA ASN A 204 -8.80 14.61 -23.83
C ASN A 204 -8.66 13.81 -22.53
N ILE A 205 -9.80 13.32 -22.04
CA ILE A 205 -9.95 12.49 -20.85
C ILE A 205 -10.69 11.22 -21.27
N ASN A 206 -10.06 10.06 -21.09
CA ASN A 206 -10.73 8.78 -21.31
C ASN A 206 -11.66 8.45 -20.16
N VAL A 207 -12.87 7.99 -20.44
CA VAL A 207 -13.85 7.62 -19.43
C VAL A 207 -14.49 6.29 -19.80
N ASP A 208 -14.36 5.32 -18.91
CA ASP A 208 -15.08 4.06 -19.02
C ASP A 208 -16.39 4.16 -18.26
N ILE A 209 -17.47 3.85 -18.96
CA ILE A 209 -18.82 3.84 -18.40
C ILE A 209 -19.45 2.46 -18.53
N LYS A 210 -20.44 2.20 -17.69
CA LYS A 210 -21.43 1.14 -17.83
C LYS A 210 -22.75 1.77 -18.33
N ARG A 211 -23.25 1.30 -19.47
CA ARG A 211 -24.55 1.67 -20.04
C ARG A 211 -25.38 0.40 -20.23
N GLY A 212 -26.44 0.24 -19.44
CA GLY A 212 -27.09 -1.08 -19.34
C GLY A 212 -26.08 -2.08 -18.76
N ASP A 213 -25.82 -3.19 -19.45
CA ASP A 213 -24.77 -4.15 -19.09
C ASP A 213 -23.50 -4.05 -19.94
N GLU A 214 -23.46 -3.10 -20.87
CA GLU A 214 -22.30 -2.89 -21.73
C GLU A 214 -21.32 -1.89 -21.11
N ARG A 215 -20.02 -2.17 -21.26
CA ARG A 215 -18.96 -1.23 -20.94
C ARG A 215 -18.55 -0.47 -22.20
N ILE A 216 -18.60 0.85 -22.13
CA ILE A 216 -18.30 1.75 -23.25
C ILE A 216 -17.18 2.68 -22.83
N ASN A 217 -16.20 2.88 -23.72
CA ASN A 217 -15.15 3.88 -23.54
C ASN A 217 -15.51 5.14 -24.32
N LEU A 218 -15.47 6.29 -23.65
CA LEU A 218 -15.73 7.60 -24.23
C LEU A 218 -14.52 8.50 -24.04
N VAL A 219 -14.38 9.50 -24.91
CA VAL A 219 -13.35 10.54 -24.80
C VAL A 219 -14.04 11.86 -24.51
N LEU A 220 -13.89 12.33 -23.27
CA LEU A 220 -14.39 13.61 -22.79
C LEU A 220 -13.33 14.70 -22.98
N LYS A 221 -13.72 15.82 -23.57
CA LYS A 221 -12.84 16.99 -23.69
C LYS A 221 -13.46 18.16 -22.94
N PRO A 222 -13.02 18.45 -21.69
CA PRO A 222 -13.55 19.56 -20.94
C PRO A 222 -13.23 20.89 -21.63
N THR A 223 -14.21 21.77 -21.77
CA THR A 223 -13.99 23.10 -22.36
C THR A 223 -15.04 24.07 -21.82
N ASP A 224 -14.68 25.34 -21.69
CA ASP A 224 -15.58 26.45 -21.37
C ASP A 224 -16.12 27.15 -22.63
N LYS A 225 -15.68 26.73 -23.82
CA LYS A 225 -16.07 27.30 -25.12
C LYS A 225 -17.40 26.72 -25.63
N TRP A 226 -18.45 26.81 -24.82
CA TRP A 226 -19.80 26.37 -25.16
C TRP A 226 -20.86 27.20 -24.44
N ASP A 227 -22.11 27.13 -24.90
CA ASP A 227 -23.22 27.96 -24.43
C ASP A 227 -23.85 27.42 -23.13
N GLY A 228 -23.03 27.24 -22.10
CA GLY A 228 -23.47 26.72 -20.81
C GLY A 228 -22.47 26.91 -19.68
N GLN A 229 -22.82 26.44 -18.49
CA GLN A 229 -22.01 26.67 -17.29
C GLN A 229 -21.05 25.50 -17.02
N GLY A 230 -19.77 25.83 -16.79
CA GLY A 230 -18.74 24.89 -16.40
C GLY A 230 -18.03 24.22 -17.58
N LEU A 231 -17.28 23.14 -17.32
CA LEU A 231 -16.37 22.55 -18.29
C LEU A 231 -16.89 21.28 -18.99
N LEU A 232 -17.93 20.63 -18.44
CA LEU A 232 -18.42 19.34 -18.95
C LEU A 232 -19.85 19.39 -19.46
N GLY A 233 -20.73 20.19 -18.85
CA GLY A 233 -22.15 20.21 -19.21
C GLY A 233 -22.90 18.92 -18.85
N CYS A 234 -22.54 18.27 -17.75
CA CYS A 234 -23.32 17.16 -17.18
C CYS A 234 -23.33 17.22 -15.64
N ARG A 235 -24.33 16.57 -15.04
CA ARG A 235 -24.44 16.44 -13.59
C ARG A 235 -24.16 15.01 -13.16
N LEU A 236 -23.04 14.82 -12.47
CA LEU A 236 -22.65 13.54 -11.87
C LEU A 236 -23.14 13.45 -10.43
N VAL A 237 -23.72 12.32 -10.06
CA VAL A 237 -24.10 12.00 -8.68
C VAL A 237 -23.35 10.76 -8.21
N PRO A 238 -22.83 10.72 -6.97
CA PRO A 238 -22.27 9.49 -6.40
C PRO A 238 -23.33 8.37 -6.38
N ILE A 239 -22.87 7.13 -6.51
CA ILE A 239 -23.69 5.93 -6.31
C ILE A 239 -23.56 5.46 -4.86
#